data_AF-A0A5M9JC33-F1
#
_entry.id   AF-A0A5M9JC33-F1
#
_cell.length_a   1.000
_cell.length_b   1.000
_cell.length_c   1.000
_cell.angle_alpha   90.00
_cell.angle_beta   90.00
_cell.angle_gamma   90.00
#
_symmetry.space_group_name_H-M   'P 1'
#
loop_
_entity.id
_entity.type
_entity.pdbx_description
1 polymer ?
#
loop_
_entity_poly.entity_id
_entity_poly.type
_entity_poly.pdbx_seq_one_letter_code
_entity_poly.pdbx_strand_id
1 'polypeptide(L)'
;MWAPTTALHHGYKAVSVPHPLFVDREWPTEYLASIMNGGRNGATGGARTSVFGDREHNLRGMTWFYNTGFAPNLWRRWLGFKVDNEGGEEFETTVNEGRNGTHVNDMRGGEGRMCLPPMLLHPVKGVEIPVEGLPRLNEEQLPESDPTA
;
A
#
# COMPACT_ATOMS: atom_id res chain seq x y z
N MET A 1 1.43 -18.37 -5.15
CA MET A 1 0.91 -17.24 -5.97
C MET A 1 -0.54 -17.56 -6.29
N TRP A 2 -1.51 -16.75 -5.84
CA TRP A 2 -2.95 -17.11 -5.89
C TRP A 2 -3.52 -17.15 -7.33
N ALA A 3 -3.23 -16.14 -8.16
CA ALA A 3 -3.79 -16.04 -9.50
C ALA A 3 -3.46 -17.23 -10.44
N PRO A 4 -2.21 -17.76 -10.49
CA PRO A 4 -1.90 -18.96 -11.28
C PRO A 4 -2.66 -20.22 -10.82
N THR A 5 -2.84 -20.38 -9.51
CA THR A 5 -3.61 -21.50 -8.94
C THR A 5 -5.09 -21.40 -9.31
N THR A 6 -5.69 -20.22 -9.19
CA THR A 6 -7.08 -19.99 -9.61
C THR A 6 -7.26 -20.20 -11.11
N ALA A 7 -6.35 -19.69 -11.94
CA ALA A 7 -6.39 -19.92 -13.40
C ALA A 7 -6.32 -21.42 -13.73
N LEU A 8 -5.45 -22.19 -13.06
CA LEU A 8 -5.36 -23.64 -13.24
C LEU A 8 -6.68 -24.34 -12.89
N HIS A 9 -7.30 -24.01 -11.76
CA HIS A 9 -8.58 -24.58 -11.35
C HIS A 9 -9.75 -24.24 -12.30
N HIS A 10 -9.64 -23.13 -13.04
CA HIS A 10 -10.65 -22.71 -14.03
C HIS A 10 -10.24 -23.02 -15.49
N GLY A 11 -9.33 -23.97 -15.70
CA GLY A 11 -8.96 -24.44 -17.04
C GLY A 11 -8.20 -23.38 -17.87
N TYR A 12 -7.33 -22.62 -17.20
CA TYR A 12 -6.60 -21.47 -17.75
C TYR A 12 -7.49 -20.36 -18.32
N LYS A 13 -8.78 -20.36 -17.98
CA LYS A 13 -9.65 -19.21 -18.22
C LYS A 13 -9.25 -18.12 -17.23
N ALA A 14 -8.43 -17.19 -17.70
CA ALA A 14 -8.02 -16.04 -16.92
C ALA A 14 -9.22 -15.11 -16.71
N VAL A 15 -9.94 -15.28 -15.60
CA VAL A 15 -10.82 -14.23 -15.08
C VAL A 15 -9.91 -13.26 -14.34
N SER A 16 -9.39 -12.26 -15.06
CA SER A 16 -8.72 -11.13 -14.42
C SER A 16 -9.79 -10.28 -13.74
N VAL A 17 -9.82 -10.29 -12.41
CA VAL A 17 -10.56 -9.28 -11.65
C VAL A 17 -9.58 -8.13 -11.42
N PRO A 18 -9.73 -6.99 -12.11
CA PRO A 18 -8.87 -5.84 -11.88
C PRO A 18 -9.12 -5.36 -10.44
N HIS A 19 -8.11 -5.50 -9.60
CA HIS A 19 -8.17 -4.95 -8.25
C HIS A 19 -7.82 -3.46 -8.33
N PRO A 20 -8.62 -2.56 -7.74
CA PRO A 20 -8.32 -1.14 -7.79
C PRO A 20 -6.98 -0.84 -7.12
N LEU A 21 -6.10 -0.17 -7.88
CA LEU A 21 -4.82 0.36 -7.44
C LEU A 21 -4.86 1.87 -7.51
N PHE A 22 -4.31 2.51 -6.48
CA PHE A 22 -4.26 3.97 -6.41
C PHE A 22 -2.82 4.45 -6.36
N VAL A 23 -2.63 5.71 -6.75
CA VAL A 23 -1.34 6.41 -6.77
C VAL A 23 -1.38 7.57 -5.79
N ASP A 24 -0.23 7.90 -5.23
CA ASP A 24 -0.03 8.97 -4.24
C ASP A 24 -0.11 10.39 -4.82
N ARG A 25 -0.17 10.53 -6.15
CA ARG A 25 -0.17 11.81 -6.86
C ARG A 25 -0.89 11.71 -8.19
N GLU A 26 -1.27 12.84 -8.76
CA GLU A 26 -1.82 12.93 -10.11
C GLU A 26 -0.68 12.79 -11.14
N TRP A 27 -0.56 11.59 -11.73
CA TRP A 27 0.37 11.38 -12.82
C TRP A 27 -0.24 11.84 -14.15
N PRO A 28 0.52 12.52 -15.03
CA PRO A 28 0.12 12.64 -16.43
C PRO A 28 -0.12 11.24 -17.00
N THR A 29 -1.31 10.99 -17.53
CA THR A 29 -1.77 9.65 -17.90
C THR A 29 -0.89 8.99 -18.95
N GLU A 30 -0.44 9.77 -19.94
CA GLU A 30 0.49 9.32 -20.98
C GLU A 30 1.85 8.91 -20.40
N TYR A 31 2.35 9.69 -19.43
CA TYR A 31 3.60 9.39 -18.75
C TYR A 31 3.48 8.11 -17.92
N LEU A 32 2.42 7.98 -17.11
CA LEU A 32 2.14 6.77 -16.35
C LEU A 32 2.05 5.54 -17.25
N ALA A 33 1.31 5.65 -18.36
CA ALA A 33 1.18 4.56 -19.33
C ALA A 33 2.55 4.16 -19.91
N SER A 34 3.40 5.12 -20.28
CA SER A 34 4.72 4.83 -20.82
C SER A 34 5.67 4.13 -19.83
N ILE A 35 5.55 4.44 -18.53
CA ILE A 35 6.36 3.83 -17.47
C ILE A 35 5.85 2.43 -17.16
N MET A 36 4.53 2.29 -16.94
CA MET A 36 3.92 1.03 -16.53
C MET A 36 3.85 0.02 -17.67
N ASN A 37 3.74 0.48 -18.91
CA ASN A 37 3.60 -0.36 -20.11
C ASN A 37 4.79 -0.20 -21.07
N GLY A 38 6.00 -0.01 -20.53
CA GLY A 38 7.20 0.31 -21.32
C GLY A 38 7.74 -0.82 -22.19
N GLY A 39 7.20 -2.03 -22.12
CA GLY A 39 7.62 -3.18 -22.93
C GLY A 39 7.03 -3.18 -24.34
N ARG A 40 7.41 -4.20 -25.13
CA ARG A 40 6.94 -4.37 -26.52
C ARG A 40 5.41 -4.45 -26.54
N ASN A 41 4.77 -3.67 -27.42
CA ASN A 41 3.31 -3.61 -27.58
C ASN A 41 2.54 -3.26 -26.29
N GLY A 42 3.13 -2.47 -25.39
CA GLY A 42 2.47 -2.11 -24.13
C GLY A 42 2.53 -3.18 -23.05
N ALA A 43 3.42 -4.18 -23.19
CA ALA A 43 3.65 -5.14 -22.13
C ALA A 43 4.29 -4.46 -20.90
N THR A 44 3.82 -4.82 -19.71
CA THR A 44 4.40 -4.32 -18.45
C THR A 44 5.78 -4.93 -18.14
N GLY A 45 6.02 -6.17 -18.57
CA GLY A 45 7.23 -6.95 -18.27
C GLY A 45 7.92 -7.55 -19.50
N GLY A 46 9.07 -8.20 -19.27
CA GLY A 46 9.79 -8.94 -20.32
C GLY A 46 10.61 -8.07 -21.28
N ALA A 47 10.88 -6.82 -20.92
CA ALA A 47 11.73 -5.89 -21.66
C ALA A 47 12.70 -5.16 -20.71
N ARG A 48 13.83 -4.65 -21.23
CA ARG A 48 14.76 -3.81 -20.45
C ARG A 48 14.10 -2.53 -19.91
N THR A 49 13.01 -2.11 -20.52
CA THR A 49 12.21 -0.95 -20.15
C THR A 49 11.11 -1.24 -19.13
N SER A 50 10.94 -2.51 -18.73
CA SER A 50 9.98 -2.99 -17.73
C SER A 50 10.07 -2.21 -16.43
N VAL A 51 8.92 -1.99 -15.77
CA VAL A 51 8.85 -1.40 -14.44
C VAL A 51 9.41 -2.33 -13.35
N PHE A 52 9.42 -3.63 -13.60
CA PHE A 52 10.01 -4.65 -12.72
C PHE A 52 11.53 -4.76 -12.92
N GLY A 53 12.29 -4.93 -11.83
CA GLY A 53 13.76 -4.90 -11.80
C GLY A 53 14.31 -3.51 -11.43
N ASP A 54 15.22 -2.97 -12.24
CA ASP A 54 15.94 -1.72 -11.95
C ASP A 54 15.03 -0.47 -11.87
N ARG A 55 13.78 -0.57 -12.33
CA ARG A 55 12.83 0.54 -12.44
C ARG A 55 11.70 0.50 -11.41
N GLU A 56 11.82 -0.37 -10.41
CA GLU A 56 10.79 -0.57 -9.38
C GLU A 56 10.51 0.67 -8.51
N HIS A 57 11.42 1.65 -8.52
CA HIS A 57 11.20 2.93 -7.85
C HIS A 57 9.91 3.64 -8.31
N ASN A 58 9.44 3.38 -9.53
CA ASN A 58 8.19 3.93 -10.06
C ASN A 58 6.94 3.37 -9.34
N LEU A 59 7.06 2.23 -8.66
CA LEU A 59 5.98 1.61 -7.90
C LEU A 59 5.90 2.12 -6.46
N ARG A 60 6.85 2.97 -6.01
CA ARG A 60 6.90 3.46 -4.61
C ARG A 60 5.65 4.24 -4.19
N GLY A 61 5.06 4.96 -5.14
CA GLY A 61 3.86 5.78 -4.94
C GLY A 61 2.54 5.02 -5.16
N MET A 62 2.57 3.70 -5.37
CA MET A 62 1.36 2.92 -5.64
C MET A 62 0.84 2.24 -4.38
N THR A 63 -0.45 1.93 -4.29
CA THR A 63 -0.98 1.11 -3.19
C THR A 63 -0.49 -0.34 -3.22
N TRP A 64 0.11 -0.77 -4.33
CA TRP A 64 0.63 -2.12 -4.53
C TRP A 64 2.12 -2.10 -4.85
N PHE A 65 2.76 -3.26 -4.66
CA PHE A 65 4.18 -3.59 -4.78
C PHE A 65 4.94 -3.66 -3.46
N TYR A 66 5.91 -4.58 -3.36
CA TYR A 66 6.58 -4.87 -2.09
C TYR A 66 7.43 -3.75 -1.53
N ASN A 67 7.87 -2.86 -2.42
CA ASN A 67 8.70 -1.70 -2.14
C ASN A 67 7.88 -0.39 -2.13
N THR A 68 6.56 -0.46 -1.93
CA THR A 68 5.73 0.74 -1.80
C THR A 68 5.96 1.44 -0.45
N GLY A 69 6.08 2.77 -0.50
CA GLY A 69 6.03 3.63 0.67
C GLY A 69 4.61 4.18 0.94
N PHE A 70 3.76 4.22 -0.10
CA PHE A 70 2.44 4.82 0.00
C PHE A 70 1.43 3.96 0.76
N ALA A 71 1.33 2.67 0.42
CA ALA A 71 0.38 1.75 1.06
C ALA A 71 0.48 1.70 2.61
N PRO A 72 1.67 1.57 3.22
CA PRO A 72 1.78 1.53 4.67
C PRO A 72 1.42 2.87 5.34
N ASN A 73 1.75 3.99 4.71
CA ASN A 73 1.38 5.32 5.23
C ASN A 73 -0.14 5.53 5.15
N LEU A 74 -0.77 5.13 4.05
CA LEU A 74 -2.21 5.20 3.87
C LEU A 74 -2.96 4.36 4.91
N TRP A 75 -2.50 3.12 5.15
CA TRP A 75 -3.06 2.24 6.17
C TRP A 75 -2.98 2.83 7.58
N ARG A 76 -1.80 3.34 7.97
CA ARG A 76 -1.60 3.92 9.30
C ARG A 76 -2.49 5.14 9.52
N ARG A 77 -2.58 6.03 8.54
CA ARG A 77 -3.48 7.19 8.59
C ARG A 77 -4.95 6.77 8.68
N TRP A 78 -5.34 5.71 7.97
CA TRP A 78 -6.71 5.15 8.06
C TRP A 78 -7.03 4.58 9.45
N LEU A 79 -6.04 4.02 10.13
CA LEU A 79 -6.17 3.60 11.53
C LEU A 79 -6.13 4.76 12.54
N GLY A 80 -5.89 6.00 12.10
CA GLY A 80 -5.82 7.19 12.94
C GLY A 80 -4.43 7.49 13.50
N PHE A 81 -3.38 6.87 12.95
CA PHE A 81 -2.00 7.20 13.33
C PHE A 81 -1.48 8.43 12.57
N LYS A 82 -0.63 9.20 13.24
CA LYS A 82 0.13 10.30 12.63
C LYS A 82 1.38 9.74 11.95
N VAL A 83 1.57 10.05 10.68
CA VAL A 83 2.73 9.60 9.86
C VAL A 83 3.25 10.76 9.05
N ASP A 84 4.56 10.99 9.09
CA ASP A 84 5.23 12.11 8.41
C ASP A 84 4.64 13.47 8.82
N ASN A 85 4.28 13.61 10.10
CA ASN A 85 3.59 14.77 10.69
C ASN A 85 2.16 15.04 10.18
N GLU A 86 1.56 14.14 9.41
CA GLU A 86 0.20 14.26 8.90
C GLU A 86 -0.73 13.18 9.47
N GLY A 87 -2.04 13.47 9.50
CA GLY A 87 -3.06 12.59 10.07
C GLY A 87 -3.08 12.65 11.61
N GLY A 88 -3.71 11.64 12.21
CA GLY A 88 -3.91 11.56 13.65
C GLY A 88 -5.18 12.27 14.14
N GLU A 89 -5.49 12.08 15.42
CA GLU A 89 -6.70 12.60 16.08
C GLU A 89 -6.88 14.12 15.90
N GLU A 90 -5.80 14.89 16.01
CA GLU A 90 -5.83 16.35 15.82
C GLU A 90 -6.30 16.72 14.41
N PHE A 91 -5.81 16.03 13.38
CA PHE A 91 -6.23 16.24 12.00
C PHE A 91 -7.69 15.80 11.78
N GLU A 92 -8.14 14.73 12.45
CA GLU A 92 -9.52 14.24 12.34
C GLU A 92 -10.53 15.19 13.01
N THR A 93 -10.16 15.85 14.12
CA THR A 93 -11.08 16.62 14.98
C THR A 93 -11.00 18.14 14.80
N THR A 94 -9.84 18.66 14.41
CA THR A 94 -9.59 20.12 14.42
C THR A 94 -9.53 20.66 12.99
N VAL A 95 -10.32 21.71 12.75
CA VAL A 95 -10.30 22.45 11.47
C VAL A 95 -9.21 23.51 11.51
N ASN A 96 -8.29 23.47 10.55
CA ASN A 96 -7.31 24.52 10.32
C ASN A 96 -7.85 25.52 9.28
N GLU A 97 -8.24 26.71 9.73
CA GLU A 97 -8.78 27.78 8.86
C GLU A 97 -7.72 28.43 7.96
N GLY A 98 -6.43 28.26 8.26
CA GLY A 98 -5.34 28.79 7.45
C GLY A 98 -5.00 27.95 6.22
N ARG A 99 -5.71 26.84 6.01
CA ARG A 99 -5.53 25.91 4.90
C ARG A 99 -6.71 25.98 3.93
N ASN A 100 -6.44 25.85 2.65
CA ASN A 100 -7.45 26.10 1.62
C ASN A 100 -8.09 24.80 1.12
N GLY A 101 -7.49 23.64 1.38
CA GLY A 101 -7.99 22.33 0.96
C GLY A 101 -7.76 22.02 -0.52
N THR A 102 -6.99 22.85 -1.23
CA THR A 102 -6.79 22.68 -2.68
C THR A 102 -5.84 21.53 -3.05
N HIS A 103 -4.94 21.15 -2.13
CA HIS A 103 -3.99 20.06 -2.32
C HIS A 103 -3.95 19.17 -1.08
N VAL A 104 -3.48 17.91 -1.25
CA VAL A 104 -3.44 16.91 -0.16
C VAL A 104 -2.68 17.42 1.08
N ASN A 105 -1.59 18.16 0.88
CA ASN A 105 -0.79 18.71 1.99
C ASN A 105 -1.43 19.96 2.63
N ASP A 106 -2.46 20.52 1.99
CA ASP A 106 -3.19 21.72 2.41
C ASP A 106 -4.62 21.39 2.85
N MET A 107 -4.87 20.14 3.24
CA MET A 107 -6.17 19.74 3.78
C MET A 107 -6.43 20.40 5.13
N ARG A 108 -7.66 20.89 5.33
CA ARG A 108 -8.08 21.63 6.52
C ARG A 108 -8.17 20.76 7.78
N GLY A 109 -8.47 19.48 7.64
CA GLY A 109 -8.78 18.62 8.79
C GLY A 109 -10.16 18.91 9.39
N GLY A 110 -10.52 18.20 10.46
CA GLY A 110 -11.79 18.32 11.16
C GLY A 110 -12.97 17.62 10.49
N GLU A 111 -12.71 16.78 9.48
CA GLU A 111 -13.72 16.00 8.75
C GLU A 111 -13.89 14.58 9.31
N GLY A 112 -13.21 14.26 10.41
CA GLY A 112 -13.16 12.92 10.99
C GLY A 112 -12.15 12.00 10.30
N ARG A 113 -12.31 10.71 10.56
CA ARG A 113 -11.45 9.66 10.01
C ARG A 113 -11.68 9.48 8.51
N MET A 114 -10.60 9.29 7.77
CA MET A 114 -10.65 9.11 6.32
C MET A 114 -11.49 7.89 5.89
N CYS A 115 -12.32 8.06 4.86
CA CYS A 115 -13.01 6.98 4.17
C CYS A 115 -12.19 6.57 2.93
N LEU A 116 -11.92 5.27 2.78
CA LEU A 116 -11.17 4.74 1.65
C LEU A 116 -12.07 3.88 0.74
N PRO A 117 -11.94 3.99 -0.59
CA PRO A 117 -12.59 3.07 -1.51
C PRO A 117 -11.98 1.67 -1.39
N PRO A 118 -12.68 0.60 -1.81
CA PRO A 118 -12.10 -0.72 -1.92
C PRO A 118 -10.84 -0.70 -2.80
N MET A 119 -9.72 -1.16 -2.27
CA MET A 119 -8.43 -1.12 -2.96
C MET A 119 -7.53 -2.27 -2.55
N LEU A 120 -6.62 -2.64 -3.45
CA LEU A 120 -5.55 -3.56 -3.12
C LEU A 120 -4.38 -2.79 -2.49
N LEU A 121 -4.13 -3.08 -1.22
CA LEU A 121 -2.98 -2.59 -0.47
C LEU A 121 -1.92 -3.68 -0.37
N HIS A 122 -0.66 -3.31 -0.61
CA HIS A 122 0.45 -4.18 -0.27
C HIS A 122 0.42 -4.47 1.24
N PRO A 123 0.66 -5.72 1.67
CA PRO A 123 0.70 -6.08 3.07
C PRO A 123 1.53 -5.12 3.91
N VAL A 124 0.93 -4.66 4.99
CA VAL A 124 1.56 -3.74 5.94
C VAL A 124 2.52 -4.55 6.80
N LYS A 125 3.79 -4.18 6.76
CA LYS A 125 4.86 -4.82 7.51
C LYS A 125 5.07 -4.09 8.84
N GLY A 126 5.51 -4.82 9.86
CA GLY A 126 5.88 -4.24 11.16
C GLY A 126 4.70 -3.63 11.92
N VAL A 127 3.53 -4.27 11.86
CA VAL A 127 2.39 -3.89 12.70
C VAL A 127 2.60 -4.46 14.10
N GLU A 128 2.82 -3.59 15.08
CA GLU A 128 2.70 -3.95 16.48
C GLU A 128 1.22 -3.94 16.85
N ILE A 129 0.63 -5.12 16.99
CA ILE A 129 -0.75 -5.26 17.44
C ILE A 129 -0.74 -5.01 18.95
N PRO A 130 -1.45 -3.99 19.46
CA PRO A 130 -1.61 -3.85 20.90
C PRO A 130 -2.42 -5.04 21.40
N VAL A 131 -1.76 -5.97 22.09
CA VAL A 131 -2.42 -7.08 22.76
C VAL A 131 -2.79 -6.59 24.15
N GLU A 132 -4.08 -6.44 24.43
CA GLU A 132 -4.53 -6.19 25.79
C GLU A 132 -4.18 -7.42 26.66
N GLY A 133 -3.29 -7.23 27.64
CA GLY A 133 -3.18 -8.14 28.78
C GLY A 133 -2.26 -9.36 28.66
N LEU A 134 -1.36 -9.45 27.66
CA LEU A 134 -0.23 -10.39 27.80
C LEU A 134 0.93 -9.68 28.49
N PRO A 135 1.43 -10.19 29.63
CA PRO A 135 2.72 -9.76 30.16
C PRO A 135 3.73 -9.84 29.01
N ARG A 136 4.60 -8.85 28.86
CA ARG A 136 5.74 -8.94 27.94
C ARG A 136 6.46 -10.24 28.31
N LEU A 137 6.25 -11.30 27.53
CA LEU A 137 7.10 -12.47 27.60
C LEU A 137 8.42 -11.95 27.08
N ASN A 138 9.38 -11.76 27.98
CA ASN A 138 10.76 -11.54 27.62
C ASN A 138 11.12 -12.61 26.58
N GLU A 139 11.75 -12.21 25.48
CA GLU A 139 12.10 -13.07 24.33
C GLU A 139 12.99 -14.28 24.70
N GLU A 140 13.34 -14.46 25.98
CA GLU A 140 14.18 -15.52 26.53
C GLU A 140 13.49 -16.88 26.70
N GLN A 141 12.21 -17.05 26.35
CA GLN A 141 11.46 -18.31 26.60
C GLN A 141 10.74 -18.92 25.38
N LEU A 142 11.20 -18.66 24.16
CA LEU A 142 10.80 -19.51 23.04
C LEU A 142 11.68 -20.77 23.06
N PRO A 143 11.15 -21.97 23.38
CA PRO A 143 11.94 -23.18 23.26
C PRO A 143 12.30 -23.37 21.78
N GLU A 144 13.61 -23.45 21.52
CA GLU A 144 14.14 -23.79 20.20
C GLU A 144 13.57 -25.15 19.79
N SER A 145 12.91 -25.19 18.64
CA SER A 145 12.27 -26.40 18.15
C SER A 145 13.35 -27.45 17.88
N ASP A 146 13.35 -28.54 18.65
CA ASP A 146 14.23 -29.69 18.43
C ASP A 146 13.80 -30.39 17.12
N PRO A 147 14.63 -30.37 16.07
CA PRO A 147 14.30 -31.01 14.79
C PRO A 147 14.37 -32.54 14.84
N THR A 148 14.63 -33.15 16.01
CA THR A 148 14.69 -34.60 16.20
C THR A 148 13.59 -35.21 17.08
N ALA A 149 12.59 -34.41 17.50
CA ALA A 149 11.39 -34.89 18.20
C ALA A 149 10.32 -35.47 17.25
#